data_AF-A0A962V1H6-F1
#
_entry.id   AF-A0A962V1H6-F1
#
_cell.length_a   1.000
_cell.length_b   1.000
_cell.length_c   1.000
_cell.angle_alpha   90.00
_cell.angle_beta   90.00
_cell.angle_gamma   90.00
#
_symmetry.space_group_name_H-M   'P 1'
#
loop_
_entity.id
_entity.type
_entity.pdbx_description
1 polymer ?
#
loop_
_entity_poly.entity_id
_entity_poly.type
_entity_poly.pdbx_seq_one_letter_code
_entity_poly.pdbx_strand_id
1 'polypeptide(L)'
;MSKERAHLDLDDNLDLSEFAPKTQKDHGRPDPKALETVAEQSGFVSRENKRRRKRQRSPYQAQLNLKCREAVKAMFQEIGDRLDIYDHTTFEQALLALIEKEGYSDLEVRFKELTK
;
A
#
# COMPACT_ATOMS: atom_id res chain seq x y z
N MET A 1 -46.16 -32.18 41.74
CA MET A 1 -44.97 -31.59 42.40
C MET A 1 -44.60 -30.32 41.65
N SER A 2 -45.11 -29.20 42.14
CA SER A 2 -44.89 -27.85 41.62
C SER A 2 -43.40 -27.52 41.62
N LYS A 3 -42.86 -27.10 40.46
CA LYS A 3 -41.51 -26.54 40.35
C LYS A 3 -41.55 -25.09 40.79
N GLU A 4 -41.53 -24.84 42.10
CA GLU A 4 -41.21 -23.52 42.63
C GLU A 4 -39.72 -23.28 42.40
N ARG A 5 -39.39 -22.34 41.51
CA ARG A 5 -38.01 -21.89 41.31
C ARG A 5 -37.60 -21.11 42.57
N ALA A 6 -36.46 -21.45 43.15
CA ALA A 6 -35.86 -20.65 44.22
C ALA A 6 -35.60 -19.23 43.68
N HIS A 7 -36.35 -18.26 44.17
CA HIS A 7 -36.08 -16.84 43.94
C HIS A 7 -34.95 -16.44 44.88
N LEU A 8 -33.89 -15.84 44.34
CA LEU A 8 -32.82 -15.27 45.14
C LEU A 8 -33.26 -13.84 45.48
N ASP A 9 -33.79 -13.63 46.69
CA ASP A 9 -34.15 -12.31 47.22
C ASP A 9 -32.87 -11.53 47.51
N LEU A 10 -32.28 -10.99 46.46
CA LEU A 10 -31.22 -10.01 46.51
C LEU A 10 -31.88 -8.64 46.66
N ASP A 11 -31.67 -7.97 47.80
CA ASP A 11 -32.01 -6.56 47.95
C ASP A 11 -31.25 -5.74 46.88
N ASP A 12 -31.91 -4.78 46.23
CA ASP A 12 -31.38 -3.98 45.11
C ASP A 12 -30.13 -3.13 45.45
N ASN A 13 -29.62 -3.21 46.69
CA ASN A 13 -28.44 -2.51 47.18
C ASN A 13 -27.21 -3.43 47.29
N LEU A 14 -26.88 -4.17 46.23
CA LEU A 14 -25.61 -4.89 46.16
C LEU A 14 -24.46 -3.92 45.85
N ASP A 15 -23.46 -3.89 46.74
CA ASP A 15 -22.24 -3.13 46.52
C ASP A 15 -21.35 -3.83 45.49
N LEU A 16 -21.41 -3.36 44.25
CA LEU A 16 -20.62 -3.85 43.11
C LEU A 16 -19.27 -3.12 42.98
N SER A 17 -18.91 -2.25 43.94
CA SER A 17 -17.71 -1.40 43.84
C SER A 17 -16.40 -2.19 43.76
N GLU A 18 -16.32 -3.39 44.35
CA GLU A 18 -15.15 -4.27 44.24
C GLU A 18 -14.94 -4.85 42.84
N PHE A 19 -15.99 -4.93 42.03
CA PHE A 19 -15.91 -5.39 40.63
C PHE A 19 -15.63 -4.25 39.65
N ALA A 20 -15.52 -3.01 40.14
CA ALA A 20 -15.10 -1.91 39.31
C ALA A 20 -13.66 -2.14 38.82
N PRO A 21 -13.37 -1.96 37.52
CA PRO A 21 -12.03 -2.13 36.99
C PRO A 21 -11.10 -1.15 37.70
N LYS A 22 -10.09 -1.67 38.40
CA LYS A 22 -9.05 -0.84 39.00
C LYS A 22 -8.39 -0.04 37.88
N THR A 23 -8.44 1.29 37.98
CA THR A 23 -7.75 2.17 37.06
C THR A 23 -6.25 1.88 37.17
N GLN A 24 -5.72 1.09 36.24
CA GLN A 24 -4.28 0.92 36.12
C GLN A 24 -3.70 2.30 35.86
N LYS A 25 -2.78 2.74 36.73
CA LYS A 25 -2.04 3.96 36.49
C LYS A 25 -1.29 3.76 35.18
N ASP A 26 -1.49 4.66 34.23
CA ASP A 26 -0.74 4.65 32.97
C ASP A 26 0.72 4.95 33.31
N HIS A 27 1.49 3.87 33.51
CA HIS A 27 2.92 3.93 33.59
C HIS A 27 3.39 4.19 32.16
N GLY A 28 3.41 5.47 31.81
CA GLY A 28 3.61 5.94 30.44
C GLY A 28 4.71 5.17 29.70
N ARG A 29 4.52 5.05 28.38
CA ARG A 29 5.33 4.20 27.52
C ARG A 29 6.84 4.35 27.83
N PRO A 30 7.54 3.27 28.20
CA PRO A 30 8.97 3.33 28.48
C PRO A 30 9.77 3.84 27.27
N ASP A 31 10.87 4.55 27.54
CA ASP A 31 11.72 5.12 26.49
C ASP A 31 12.23 4.02 25.56
N PRO A 32 11.90 4.05 24.26
CA PRO A 32 12.28 3.00 23.31
C PRO A 32 13.80 2.76 23.26
N LYS A 33 14.61 3.81 23.50
CA LYS A 33 16.08 3.67 23.50
C LYS A 33 16.59 2.86 24.68
N ALA A 34 15.96 3.00 25.84
CA ALA A 34 16.31 2.24 27.03
C ALA A 34 15.93 0.75 26.88
N LEU A 35 14.86 0.47 26.13
CA LEU A 35 14.48 -0.91 25.81
C LEU A 35 15.46 -1.57 24.83
N GLU A 36 15.92 -0.81 23.82
CA GLU A 36 16.92 -1.31 22.87
C GLU A 36 18.22 -1.68 23.57
N THR A 37 18.72 -0.84 24.50
CA THR A 37 19.96 -1.14 25.23
C THR A 37 19.85 -2.36 26.14
N VAL A 38 18.73 -2.52 26.85
CA VAL A 38 18.47 -3.69 27.70
C VAL A 38 18.33 -4.97 26.86
N ALA A 39 17.67 -4.87 25.71
CA ALA A 39 17.52 -5.98 24.78
C ALA A 39 18.87 -6.42 24.20
N GLU A 40 19.72 -5.47 23.80
CA GLU A 40 21.08 -5.74 23.31
C GLU A 40 21.95 -6.39 24.39
N GLN A 41 21.91 -5.90 25.64
CA GLN A 41 22.62 -6.51 26.77
C GLN A 41 22.16 -7.95 27.06
N SER A 42 20.89 -8.24 26.79
CA SER A 42 20.30 -9.58 26.93
C SER A 42 20.54 -10.48 25.70
N GLY A 43 21.32 -10.02 24.71
CA GLY A 43 21.66 -10.78 23.50
C GLY A 43 20.63 -10.67 22.36
N PHE A 44 19.60 -9.84 22.50
CA PHE A 44 18.59 -9.59 21.47
C PHE A 44 18.99 -8.40 20.59
N VAL A 45 20.00 -8.60 19.76
CA VAL A 45 20.48 -7.59 18.80
C VAL A 45 19.47 -7.43 17.66
N SER A 46 19.10 -6.18 17.33
CA SER A 46 18.18 -5.88 16.23
C SER A 46 18.72 -6.39 14.89
N ARG A 47 17.87 -7.13 14.17
CA ARG A 47 18.13 -7.63 12.80
C ARG A 47 17.52 -6.72 11.73
N GLU A 48 16.95 -5.58 12.13
CA GLU A 48 16.35 -4.67 11.17
C GLU A 48 17.39 -4.15 10.17
N ASN A 49 16.99 -4.09 8.91
CA ASN A 49 17.87 -3.65 7.86
C ASN A 49 18.13 -2.14 8.02
N LYS A 50 19.33 -1.78 8.48
CA LYS A 50 19.75 -0.38 8.78
C LYS A 50 19.67 0.55 7.57
N ARG A 51 19.57 0.01 6.35
CA ARG A 51 19.44 0.79 5.11
C ARG A 51 18.02 0.68 4.57
N ARG A 52 17.25 1.78 4.66
CA ARG A 52 16.05 1.94 3.84
C ARG A 52 16.49 1.98 2.37
N ARG A 53 16.32 0.88 1.64
CA ARG A 53 16.48 0.87 0.17
C ARG A 53 15.53 1.92 -0.40
N LYS A 54 16.07 3.06 -0.88
CA LYS A 54 15.32 3.99 -1.71
C LYS A 54 14.91 3.22 -2.96
N ARG A 55 13.62 2.96 -3.15
CA ARG A 55 13.12 2.39 -4.40
C ARG A 55 13.34 3.42 -5.50
N GLN A 56 14.05 3.04 -6.56
CA GLN A 56 14.14 3.88 -7.76
C GLN A 56 12.72 4.09 -8.28
N ARG A 57 12.34 5.34 -8.53
CA ARG A 57 11.02 5.67 -9.08
C ARG A 57 11.13 5.68 -10.59
N SER A 58 10.38 4.79 -11.24
CA SER A 58 10.19 4.81 -12.69
C SER A 58 9.29 5.99 -13.08
N PRO A 59 9.49 6.62 -14.25
CA PRO A 59 8.52 7.57 -14.81
C PRO A 59 7.20 6.87 -15.19
N TYR A 60 7.24 5.57 -15.49
CA TYR A 60 6.08 4.76 -15.89
C TYR A 60 5.27 4.31 -14.67
N GLN A 61 4.34 5.17 -14.21
CA GLN A 61 3.52 4.92 -13.02
C GLN A 61 2.05 4.62 -13.33
N ALA A 62 1.55 5.04 -14.49
CA ALA A 62 0.16 4.83 -14.90
C ALA A 62 -0.01 3.52 -15.69
N GLN A 63 -1.08 2.78 -15.40
CA GLN A 63 -1.47 1.58 -16.16
C GLN A 63 -2.51 1.92 -17.22
N LEU A 64 -2.33 1.39 -18.44
CA LEU A 64 -3.22 1.67 -19.58
C LEU A 64 -4.46 0.75 -19.65
N ASN A 65 -4.38 -0.50 -19.17
CA ASN A 65 -5.49 -1.48 -19.08
C ASN A 65 -6.50 -1.49 -20.26
N LEU A 66 -5.99 -1.47 -21.50
CA LEU A 66 -6.81 -1.40 -22.72
C LEU A 66 -7.30 -2.80 -23.16
N LYS A 67 -8.59 -2.91 -23.49
CA LYS A 67 -9.12 -4.08 -24.23
C LYS A 67 -8.87 -3.90 -25.73
N CYS A 68 -8.27 -4.88 -26.37
CA CYS A 68 -8.00 -4.89 -27.80
C CYS A 68 -8.54 -6.17 -28.45
N ARG A 69 -8.60 -6.19 -29.79
CA ARG A 69 -8.96 -7.39 -30.55
C ARG A 69 -7.90 -8.48 -30.36
N GLU A 70 -8.33 -9.73 -30.57
CA GLU A 70 -7.43 -10.88 -30.60
C GLU A 70 -6.31 -10.67 -31.64
N ALA A 71 -5.11 -11.18 -31.35
CA ALA A 71 -3.87 -11.00 -32.12
C ALA A 71 -3.30 -9.57 -32.26
N VAL A 72 -4.10 -8.50 -32.12
CA VAL A 72 -3.60 -7.11 -32.20
C VAL A 72 -2.57 -6.83 -31.10
N LYS A 73 -2.78 -7.37 -29.90
CA LYS A 73 -1.80 -7.26 -28.80
C LYS A 73 -0.45 -7.88 -29.19
N ALA A 74 -0.46 -9.06 -29.79
CA ALA A 74 0.76 -9.76 -30.18
C ALA A 74 1.52 -8.97 -31.26
N MET A 75 0.80 -8.42 -32.24
CA MET A 75 1.39 -7.57 -33.28
C MET A 75 2.02 -6.31 -32.70
N PHE A 76 1.39 -5.66 -31.72
CA PHE A 76 1.96 -4.51 -31.03
C PHE A 76 3.27 -4.85 -30.30
N GLN A 77 3.31 -5.99 -29.61
CA GLN A 77 4.51 -6.46 -28.91
C GLN A 77 5.62 -6.83 -29.88
N GLU A 78 5.28 -7.47 -31.01
CA GLU A 78 6.23 -7.79 -32.07
C GLU A 78 6.90 -6.55 -32.67
N ILE A 79 6.17 -5.43 -32.79
CA ILE A 79 6.76 -4.15 -33.21
C ILE A 79 7.81 -3.68 -32.20
N GLY A 80 7.51 -3.74 -30.90
CA GLY A 80 8.45 -3.40 -29.83
C GLY A 80 9.70 -4.28 -29.87
N ASP A 81 9.51 -5.59 -30.00
CA ASP A 81 10.61 -6.57 -30.09
C ASP A 81 11.52 -6.31 -31.31
N ARG A 82 10.94 -5.98 -32.47
CA ARG A 82 11.71 -5.63 -33.68
C ARG A 82 12.49 -4.33 -33.54
N LEU A 83 12.03 -3.42 -32.69
CA LEU A 83 12.66 -2.13 -32.41
C LEU A 83 13.60 -2.18 -31.18
N ASP A 84 13.69 -3.31 -30.48
CA ASP A 84 14.42 -3.50 -29.22
C ASP A 84 14.03 -2.47 -28.14
N ILE A 85 12.73 -2.18 -28.04
CA ILE A 85 12.16 -1.26 -27.05
C ILE A 85 11.01 -1.90 -26.28
N TYR A 86 10.73 -1.36 -25.10
CA TYR A 86 9.65 -1.86 -24.24
C TYR A 86 8.27 -1.37 -24.69
N ASP A 87 7.23 -2.11 -24.33
CA ASP A 87 5.82 -1.81 -24.66
C ASP A 87 5.39 -0.37 -24.32
N HIS A 88 5.88 0.21 -23.22
CA HIS A 88 5.55 1.59 -22.85
C HIS A 88 6.14 2.61 -23.82
N THR A 89 7.36 2.35 -24.32
CA THR A 89 8.06 3.20 -25.27
C THR A 89 7.45 3.05 -26.67
N THR A 90 7.10 1.82 -27.05
CA THR A 90 6.34 1.55 -28.29
C THR A 90 5.01 2.29 -28.30
N PHE A 91 4.32 2.36 -27.15
CA PHE A 91 3.06 3.09 -27.02
C PHE A 91 3.26 4.60 -27.19
N GLU A 92 4.26 5.18 -26.56
CA GLU A 92 4.60 6.61 -26.69
C GLU A 92 4.93 6.98 -28.14
N GLN A 93 5.71 6.15 -28.84
CA GLN A 93 6.01 6.35 -30.25
C GLN A 93 4.77 6.20 -31.15
N ALA A 94 3.91 5.22 -30.88
CA ALA A 94 2.68 5.03 -31.62
C ALA A 94 1.72 6.23 -31.44
N LEU A 95 1.64 6.78 -30.23
CA LEU A 95 0.86 7.98 -29.95
C LEU A 95 1.40 9.20 -30.72
N LEU A 96 2.72 9.41 -30.69
CA LEU A 96 3.35 10.51 -31.43
C LEU A 96 3.11 10.37 -32.94
N ALA A 97 3.26 9.17 -33.50
CA ALA A 97 3.02 8.91 -34.92
C ALA A 97 1.56 9.19 -35.33
N LEU A 98 0.58 8.89 -34.46
CA LEU A 98 -0.82 9.24 -34.71
C LEU A 98 -1.06 10.75 -34.67
N ILE A 99 -0.46 11.46 -33.72
CA ILE A 99 -0.54 12.92 -33.60
C ILE A 99 0.04 13.58 -34.86
N GLU A 100 1.22 13.17 -35.29
CA GLU A 100 1.91 13.71 -36.47
C GLU A 100 1.12 13.41 -37.75
N LYS A 101 0.59 12.20 -37.88
CA LYS A 101 -0.21 11.79 -39.04
C LYS A 101 -1.49 12.62 -39.22
N GLU A 102 -2.18 12.93 -38.12
CA GLU A 102 -3.44 13.69 -38.14
C GLU A 102 -3.21 15.21 -38.03
N GLY A 103 -1.98 15.65 -37.78
CA GLY A 103 -1.62 17.08 -37.71
C GLY A 103 -2.08 17.80 -36.44
N TYR A 104 -2.21 17.09 -35.31
CA TYR A 104 -2.67 17.66 -34.03
C TYR A 104 -1.54 18.42 -33.30
N SER A 105 -1.30 19.66 -33.70
CA SER A 105 -0.21 20.50 -33.17
C SER A 105 -0.34 20.82 -31.67
N ASP A 106 -1.56 20.90 -31.15
CA ASP A 106 -1.84 21.10 -29.72
C ASP A 106 -1.43 19.89 -28.88
N LEU A 107 -1.74 18.68 -29.35
CA LEU A 107 -1.37 17.43 -28.69
C LEU A 107 0.14 17.14 -28.80
N GLU A 108 0.78 17.56 -29.90
CA GLU A 108 2.22 17.40 -30.09
C GLU A 108 3.02 18.22 -29.05
N VAL A 109 2.63 19.48 -28.82
CA VAL A 109 3.24 20.32 -27.78
C VAL A 109 3.06 19.68 -26.41
N ARG A 110 1.84 19.23 -26.10
CA ARG A 110 1.52 18.61 -24.81
C ARG A 110 2.30 17.31 -24.59
N PHE A 111 2.47 16.50 -25.63
CA PHE A 111 3.26 15.26 -25.57
C PHE A 111 4.73 15.54 -25.28
N LYS A 112 5.31 16.55 -25.94
CA LYS A 112 6.71 16.98 -25.71
C LYS A 112 6.94 17.56 -24.31
N GLU A 113 5.92 18.11 -23.67
CA GLU A 113 6.01 18.57 -22.28
C GLU A 113 5.98 17.41 -21.27
N LEU A 114 5.24 16.33 -21.56
CA LEU A 114 5.10 15.17 -20.68
C LEU A 114 6.32 14.22 -20.72
N THR A 115 7.05 14.20 -21.83
CA THR A 115 8.18 13.30 -22.08
C THR A 115 9.56 13.93 -21.86
N LYS A 116 9.61 15.19 -21.41
CA LYS A 116 10.83 15.88 -20.96
C LYS A 116 11.27 15.43 -19.57
#